data_AF-A0A1K2IIA3-F1
#
_entry.id   AF-A0A1K2IIA3-F1
#
_cell.length_a   1.000
_cell.length_b   1.000
_cell.length_c   1.000
_cell.angle_alpha   90.00
_cell.angle_beta   90.00
_cell.angle_gamma   90.00
#
_symmetry.space_group_name_H-M   'P 1'
#
loop_
_entity.id
_entity.type
_entity.pdbx_description
1 polymer ?
#
loop_
_entity_poly.entity_id
_entity_poly.type
_entity_poly.pdbx_seq_one_letter_code
_entity_poly.pdbx_strand_id
1 'polypeptide(L)'
;MRNILVVFIFCFVIKGFSQELNCNLVVNAQQTGNENFPIFKTLEKQLTEFINNTKWTNKTFKNQERIDCSMVINVTSYSGEAFQASIQVQSSRPVYGSSFSTPIYNFNDKDFNFRYLEFQNLIFNPTQFESNLVSVLAFHVYMVLALDADSFSEKGGDAYYKQAQTIVNYSQQGNFKGWKLEDGLQSRFALIDNVLSPTFKEYRSVMYNYHRNGLDVMSDNTKEGKDEIGKSLQQFQTMNSRRPNSFLLRTFFDAKADEIEQIFTDGPNVNIANVKEMLQKVAPMHSSKWQNIKY
;
A
#
# COMPACT_ATOMS: atom_id res chain seq x y z
N MET A 1 6.27 -23.03 -51.76
CA MET A 1 6.70 -23.17 -50.34
C MET A 1 7.57 -22.01 -49.84
N ARG A 2 7.46 -20.78 -50.39
CA ARG A 2 8.17 -19.59 -49.89
C ARG A 2 7.23 -18.59 -49.17
N ASN A 3 5.92 -18.73 -49.37
CA ASN A 3 4.91 -17.85 -48.76
C ASN A 3 4.38 -18.36 -47.40
N ILE A 4 4.70 -19.59 -47.00
CA ILE A 4 4.27 -20.17 -45.69
C ILE A 4 5.23 -19.73 -44.56
N LEU A 5 6.49 -19.45 -44.87
CA LEU A 5 7.48 -18.96 -43.90
C LEU A 5 7.23 -17.51 -43.46
N VAL A 6 6.59 -16.69 -44.30
CA VAL A 6 6.25 -15.29 -43.98
C VAL A 6 5.08 -15.21 -43.00
N VAL A 7 4.15 -16.17 -43.03
CA VAL A 7 3.02 -16.23 -42.09
C VAL A 7 3.49 -16.67 -40.69
N PHE A 8 4.53 -17.51 -40.59
CA PHE A 8 5.06 -17.98 -39.30
C PHE A 8 5.87 -16.91 -38.54
N ILE A 9 6.39 -15.89 -39.23
CA ILE A 9 7.13 -14.77 -38.61
C ILE A 9 6.19 -13.68 -38.06
N PHE A 10 4.91 -13.67 -38.43
CA PHE A 10 3.94 -12.68 -37.94
C PHE A 10 3.21 -13.09 -36.64
N CYS A 11 3.41 -14.32 -36.15
CA CYS A 11 2.71 -14.84 -34.96
C CYS A 11 3.43 -14.60 -33.62
N PHE A 12 4.58 -13.90 -33.58
CA PHE A 12 5.38 -13.76 -32.35
C PHE A 12 5.32 -12.38 -31.66
N VAL A 13 4.34 -11.53 -31.99
CA VAL A 13 4.11 -10.28 -31.24
C VAL A 13 2.83 -10.37 -30.42
N ILE A 14 2.70 -11.42 -29.62
CA ILE A 14 1.80 -11.36 -28.46
C ILE A 14 2.62 -10.70 -27.35
N LYS A 15 2.63 -9.36 -27.32
CA LYS A 15 3.05 -8.65 -26.11
C LYS A 15 2.01 -8.98 -25.04
N GLY A 16 2.29 -9.99 -24.24
CA GLY A 16 1.49 -10.28 -23.05
C GLY A 16 1.45 -9.04 -22.18
N PHE A 17 0.25 -8.60 -21.83
CA PHE A 17 0.05 -7.63 -20.77
C PHE A 17 0.53 -8.29 -19.47
N SER A 18 1.70 -7.89 -19.02
CA SER A 18 2.07 -8.12 -17.65
C SER A 18 1.20 -7.23 -16.78
N GLN A 19 0.42 -7.83 -15.89
CA GLN A 19 -0.26 -7.10 -14.83
C GLN A 19 0.76 -6.89 -13.71
N GLU A 20 0.79 -5.68 -13.17
CA GLU A 20 1.77 -5.25 -12.15
C GLU A 20 1.30 -5.64 -10.74
N LEU A 21 -0.01 -5.74 -10.57
CA LEU A 21 -0.69 -6.02 -9.32
C LEU A 21 -1.51 -7.30 -9.46
N ASN A 22 -1.67 -7.99 -8.34
CA ASN A 22 -2.68 -9.01 -8.12
C ASN A 22 -3.60 -8.50 -7.01
N CYS A 23 -4.53 -7.61 -7.36
CA CYS A 23 -5.41 -6.97 -6.39
C CYS A 23 -6.77 -7.65 -6.30
N ASN A 24 -7.13 -8.11 -5.11
CA ASN A 24 -8.48 -8.53 -4.80
C ASN A 24 -9.32 -7.34 -4.32
N LEU A 25 -10.38 -6.98 -5.04
CA LEU A 25 -11.26 -5.89 -4.65
C LEU A 25 -12.63 -6.43 -4.28
N VAL A 26 -13.14 -5.98 -3.13
CA VAL A 26 -14.46 -6.36 -2.62
C VAL A 26 -15.26 -5.11 -2.31
N VAL A 27 -16.52 -5.07 -2.75
CA VAL A 27 -17.48 -4.00 -2.43
C VAL A 27 -18.46 -4.53 -1.38
N ASN A 28 -18.33 -4.07 -0.15
CA ASN A 28 -19.27 -4.36 0.92
C ASN A 28 -20.33 -3.24 1.00
N ALA A 29 -21.59 -3.59 0.77
CA ALA A 29 -22.74 -2.68 0.84
C ALA A 29 -23.73 -3.02 1.96
N GLN A 30 -23.33 -3.80 2.97
CA GLN A 30 -24.18 -4.20 4.09
C GLN A 30 -24.86 -3.03 4.79
N GLN A 31 -24.15 -1.91 4.95
CA GLN A 31 -24.64 -0.72 5.64
C GLN A 31 -25.73 0.03 4.86
N THR A 32 -25.90 -0.26 3.56
CA THR A 32 -26.95 0.34 2.74
C THR A 32 -28.34 -0.28 2.97
N GLY A 33 -28.41 -1.43 3.66
CA GLY A 33 -29.64 -2.22 3.81
C GLY A 33 -30.05 -3.01 2.58
N ASN A 34 -29.37 -2.85 1.44
CA ASN A 34 -29.66 -3.52 0.17
C ASN A 34 -28.38 -4.12 -0.45
N GLU A 35 -27.66 -4.95 0.31
CA GLU A 35 -26.35 -5.49 -0.08
C GLU A 35 -26.32 -6.24 -1.43
N ASN A 36 -27.46 -6.82 -1.85
CA ASN A 36 -27.56 -7.66 -3.05
C ASN A 36 -27.90 -6.89 -4.33
N PHE A 37 -27.90 -5.55 -4.27
CA PHE A 37 -28.27 -4.74 -5.42
C PHE A 37 -27.23 -4.91 -6.56
N PRO A 38 -27.66 -5.17 -7.82
CA PRO A 38 -26.75 -5.52 -8.91
C PRO A 38 -25.62 -4.52 -9.15
N ILE A 39 -25.88 -3.23 -8.92
CA ILE A 39 -24.91 -2.15 -9.11
C ILE A 39 -23.60 -2.38 -8.33
N PHE A 40 -23.65 -2.97 -7.13
CA PHE A 40 -22.46 -3.21 -6.32
C PHE A 40 -21.59 -4.32 -6.91
N LYS A 41 -22.21 -5.35 -7.50
CA LYS A 41 -21.50 -6.42 -8.20
C LYS A 41 -20.90 -5.92 -9.52
N THR A 42 -21.63 -5.07 -10.24
CA THR A 42 -21.10 -4.40 -11.44
C THR A 42 -19.89 -3.53 -11.07
N LEU A 43 -20.01 -2.71 -10.01
CA LEU A 43 -18.94 -1.86 -9.51
C LEU A 43 -17.72 -2.68 -9.12
N GLU A 44 -17.88 -3.73 -8.30
CA GLU A 44 -16.78 -4.60 -7.86
C GLU A 44 -16.02 -5.18 -9.05
N LYS A 45 -16.76 -5.76 -10.01
CA LYS A 45 -16.17 -6.33 -11.23
C LYS A 45 -15.40 -5.27 -12.03
N GLN A 46 -16.02 -4.11 -12.25
CA GLN A 46 -15.42 -3.05 -13.06
C GLN A 46 -14.17 -2.46 -12.41
N LEU A 47 -14.18 -2.25 -11.09
CA LEU A 47 -13.02 -1.77 -10.36
C LEU A 47 -11.89 -2.81 -10.30
N THR A 48 -12.23 -4.09 -10.14
CA THR A 48 -11.27 -5.19 -10.19
C THR A 48 -10.58 -5.26 -11.55
N GLU A 49 -11.35 -5.16 -12.64
CA GLU A 49 -10.81 -5.13 -14.00
C GLU A 49 -9.96 -3.87 -14.24
N PHE A 50 -10.42 -2.70 -13.77
CA PHE A 50 -9.69 -1.45 -13.89
C PHE A 50 -8.32 -1.53 -13.19
N ILE A 51 -8.25 -1.97 -11.94
CA ILE A 51 -6.98 -2.02 -11.19
C ILE A 51 -6.01 -3.03 -11.79
N ASN A 52 -6.47 -4.23 -12.12
CA ASN A 52 -5.59 -5.31 -12.55
C ASN A 52 -5.21 -5.24 -14.04
N ASN A 53 -6.01 -4.57 -14.89
CA ASN A 53 -5.72 -4.44 -16.32
C ASN A 53 -5.17 -3.07 -16.73
N THR A 54 -5.20 -2.07 -15.84
CA THR A 54 -4.53 -0.79 -16.09
C THR A 54 -3.02 -0.98 -16.02
N LYS A 55 -2.32 -0.37 -16.97
CA LYS A 55 -0.86 -0.26 -16.95
C LYS A 55 -0.46 0.95 -16.12
N TRP A 56 0.08 0.71 -14.93
CA TRP A 56 0.44 1.75 -13.96
C TRP A 56 1.87 2.26 -14.16
N THR A 57 2.76 1.42 -14.71
CA THR A 57 4.16 1.72 -14.96
C THR A 57 4.60 1.18 -16.31
N ASN A 58 5.79 1.58 -16.76
CA ASN A 58 6.37 1.08 -18.01
C ASN A 58 7.14 -0.24 -17.85
N LYS A 59 7.12 -0.84 -16.65
CA LYS A 59 7.83 -2.08 -16.36
C LYS A 59 6.99 -3.29 -16.77
N THR A 60 7.67 -4.39 -17.04
CA THR A 60 7.06 -5.68 -17.31
C THR A 60 7.41 -6.62 -16.17
N PHE A 61 6.40 -7.20 -15.53
CA PHE A 61 6.54 -8.13 -14.41
C PHE A 61 6.18 -9.56 -14.84
N LYS A 62 6.82 -10.55 -14.25
CA LYS A 62 6.30 -11.92 -14.30
C LYS A 62 5.11 -12.05 -13.35
N ASN A 63 4.25 -13.04 -13.55
CA ASN A 63 3.13 -13.28 -12.63
C ASN A 63 3.58 -13.49 -11.17
N GLN A 64 4.78 -14.01 -10.98
CA GLN A 64 5.43 -14.26 -9.69
C GLN A 64 5.95 -12.98 -9.02
N GLU A 65 6.12 -11.91 -9.80
CA GLU A 65 6.66 -10.61 -9.36
C GLU A 65 5.53 -9.59 -9.13
N ARG A 66 4.28 -10.03 -9.23
CA ARG A 66 3.11 -9.19 -8.99
C ARG A 66 2.99 -8.91 -7.50
N ILE A 67 2.61 -7.68 -7.18
CA ILE A 67 2.36 -7.29 -5.80
C ILE A 67 0.95 -7.72 -5.43
N ASP A 68 0.82 -8.50 -4.37
CA ASP A 68 -0.47 -8.90 -3.82
C ASP A 68 -1.07 -7.73 -3.03
N CYS A 69 -2.29 -7.34 -3.39
CA CYS A 69 -3.04 -6.32 -2.67
C CYS A 69 -4.51 -6.69 -2.46
N SER A 70 -5.12 -6.05 -1.48
CA SER A 70 -6.54 -6.17 -1.18
C SER A 70 -7.14 -4.79 -0.98
N MET A 71 -8.30 -4.55 -1.59
CA MET A 71 -9.06 -3.32 -1.44
C MET A 71 -10.50 -3.65 -1.04
N VAL A 72 -10.93 -3.18 0.13
CA VAL A 72 -12.30 -3.37 0.59
C VAL A 72 -12.99 -2.01 0.62
N ILE A 73 -13.99 -1.83 -0.24
CA ILE A 73 -14.81 -0.63 -0.30
C ILE A 73 -16.05 -0.89 0.53
N ASN A 74 -16.23 -0.13 1.61
CA ASN A 74 -17.44 -0.20 2.44
C ASN A 74 -18.37 0.96 2.06
N VAL A 75 -19.46 0.66 1.37
CA VAL A 75 -20.49 1.63 0.98
C VAL A 75 -21.48 1.81 2.12
N THR A 76 -21.54 3.04 2.64
CA THR A 76 -22.46 3.41 3.73
C THR A 76 -23.82 3.81 3.18
N SER A 77 -23.84 4.57 2.08
CA SER A 77 -25.07 4.99 1.41
C SER A 77 -24.83 5.29 -0.07
N TYR A 78 -25.90 5.29 -0.86
CA TYR A 78 -25.87 5.74 -2.24
C TYR A 78 -27.17 6.47 -2.60
N SER A 79 -27.10 7.42 -3.54
CA SER A 79 -28.24 8.16 -4.06
C SER A 79 -28.00 8.53 -5.52
N GLY A 80 -28.74 7.87 -6.43
CA GLY A 80 -28.48 7.95 -7.86
C GLY A 80 -27.06 7.47 -8.18
N GLU A 81 -26.25 8.37 -8.73
CA GLU A 81 -24.84 8.11 -9.07
C GLU A 81 -23.86 8.45 -7.95
N ALA A 82 -24.31 9.03 -6.84
CA ALA A 82 -23.44 9.47 -5.75
C ALA A 82 -23.32 8.38 -4.66
N PHE A 83 -22.10 8.00 -4.33
CA PHE A 83 -21.77 6.98 -3.34
C PHE A 83 -21.02 7.62 -2.17
N GLN A 84 -21.42 7.25 -0.96
CA GLN A 84 -20.66 7.51 0.25
C GLN A 84 -20.02 6.21 0.70
N ALA A 85 -18.70 6.21 0.81
CA ALA A 85 -17.95 5.02 1.14
C ALA A 85 -16.66 5.33 1.88
N SER A 86 -16.05 4.26 2.39
CA SER A 86 -14.67 4.22 2.85
C SER A 86 -13.94 3.10 2.10
N ILE A 87 -12.62 3.17 2.02
CA ILE A 87 -11.80 2.12 1.41
C ILE A 87 -10.68 1.71 2.37
N GLN A 88 -10.56 0.41 2.60
CA GLN A 88 -9.42 -0.17 3.27
C GLN A 88 -8.49 -0.79 2.22
N VAL A 89 -7.22 -0.40 2.23
CA VAL A 89 -6.22 -0.91 1.30
C VAL A 89 -5.11 -1.61 2.06
N GLN A 90 -4.78 -2.80 1.62
CA GLN A 90 -3.69 -3.60 2.15
C GLN A 90 -2.80 -4.11 1.03
N SER A 91 -1.50 -4.21 1.28
CA SER A 91 -0.58 -4.92 0.40
C SER A 91 0.45 -5.69 1.19
N SER A 92 0.97 -6.74 0.57
CA SER A 92 2.04 -7.56 1.11
C SER A 92 3.08 -7.88 0.06
N ARG A 93 4.26 -8.28 0.52
CA ARG A 93 5.32 -8.80 -0.35
C ARG A 93 5.80 -10.15 0.16
N PRO A 94 6.31 -11.01 -0.72
CA PRO A 94 7.06 -12.19 -0.30
C PRO A 94 8.37 -11.79 0.40
N VAL A 95 8.74 -12.54 1.42
CA VAL A 95 10.07 -12.49 2.03
C VAL A 95 11.02 -13.40 1.27
N TYR A 96 12.21 -12.89 0.93
CA TYR A 96 13.19 -13.67 0.18
C TYR A 96 13.59 -14.94 0.93
N GLY A 97 13.76 -16.05 0.21
CA GLY A 97 14.16 -17.33 0.79
C GLY A 97 13.10 -18.01 1.66
N SER A 98 11.85 -17.52 1.67
CA SER A 98 10.75 -18.04 2.50
C SER A 98 9.44 -18.13 1.72
N SER A 99 8.51 -18.96 2.20
CA SER A 99 7.10 -18.95 1.78
C SER A 99 6.26 -17.90 2.52
N PHE A 100 6.87 -17.16 3.44
CA PHE A 100 6.21 -16.13 4.23
C PHE A 100 5.98 -14.85 3.41
N SER A 101 4.81 -14.24 3.61
CA SER A 101 4.43 -12.95 3.04
C SER A 101 4.25 -11.95 4.17
N THR A 102 4.81 -10.76 4.00
CA THR A 102 4.85 -9.71 5.02
C THR A 102 3.99 -8.52 4.60
N PRO A 103 3.12 -7.99 5.49
CA PRO A 103 2.29 -6.82 5.18
C PRO A 103 3.17 -5.56 5.10
N ILE A 104 2.99 -4.75 4.07
CA ILE A 104 3.73 -3.48 3.87
C ILE A 104 2.83 -2.29 4.12
N TYR A 105 1.61 -2.33 3.60
CA TYR A 105 0.69 -1.21 3.60
C TYR A 105 -0.63 -1.66 4.22
N ASN A 106 -1.16 -0.84 5.14
CA ASN A 106 -2.48 -1.00 5.71
C ASN A 106 -3.05 0.39 5.97
N PHE A 107 -4.04 0.79 5.18
CA PHE A 107 -4.61 2.13 5.22
C PHE A 107 -6.12 2.07 5.21
N ASN A 108 -6.76 2.76 6.15
CA ASN A 108 -8.21 2.92 6.20
C ASN A 108 -8.56 4.37 5.82
N ASP A 109 -8.97 4.55 4.57
CA ASP A 109 -9.42 5.83 4.04
C ASP A 109 -10.91 6.02 4.27
N LYS A 110 -11.25 6.94 5.17
CA LYS A 110 -12.64 7.26 5.51
C LYS A 110 -13.27 8.26 4.54
N ASP A 111 -12.48 8.95 3.73
CA ASP A 111 -12.92 10.03 2.84
C ASP A 111 -12.96 9.55 1.39
N PHE A 112 -13.82 8.56 1.12
CA PHE A 112 -13.98 7.95 -0.20
C PHE A 112 -15.41 8.08 -0.74
N ASN A 113 -15.86 9.33 -0.89
CA ASN A 113 -17.09 9.63 -1.62
C ASN A 113 -16.80 9.72 -3.12
N PHE A 114 -17.64 9.11 -3.96
CA PHE A 114 -17.41 9.12 -5.40
C PHE A 114 -18.70 9.13 -6.19
N ARG A 115 -18.57 9.38 -7.50
CA ARG A 115 -19.65 9.20 -8.46
C ARG A 115 -19.36 7.99 -9.32
N TYR A 116 -20.40 7.22 -9.62
CA TYR A 116 -20.31 6.03 -10.45
C TYR A 116 -21.56 5.87 -11.31
N LEU A 117 -21.33 5.66 -12.60
CA LEU A 117 -22.33 5.34 -13.59
C LEU A 117 -21.99 3.97 -14.19
N GLU A 118 -22.93 3.04 -14.16
CA GLU A 118 -22.69 1.70 -14.67
C GLU A 118 -22.27 1.72 -16.15
N PHE A 119 -21.33 0.86 -16.49
CA PHE A 119 -20.79 0.69 -17.85
C PHE A 119 -20.00 1.90 -18.39
N GLN A 120 -19.86 2.99 -17.64
CA GLN A 120 -18.96 4.08 -18.01
C GLN A 120 -17.52 3.58 -17.96
N ASN A 121 -16.75 3.73 -19.04
CA ASN A 121 -15.36 3.31 -19.06
C ASN A 121 -14.52 4.08 -18.03
N LEU A 122 -13.73 3.35 -17.23
CA LEU A 122 -12.81 3.92 -16.25
C LEU A 122 -11.43 4.05 -16.90
N ILE A 123 -10.95 5.28 -17.03
CA ILE A 123 -9.65 5.57 -17.64
C ILE A 123 -8.82 6.33 -16.62
N PHE A 124 -7.56 5.90 -16.45
CA PHE A 124 -6.57 6.63 -15.67
C PHE A 124 -5.74 7.54 -16.57
N ASN A 125 -5.60 8.81 -16.16
CA ASN A 125 -4.69 9.76 -16.78
C ASN A 125 -3.63 10.19 -15.75
N PRO A 126 -2.32 9.99 -16.02
CA PRO A 126 -1.26 10.34 -15.08
C PRO A 126 -1.17 11.83 -14.75
N THR A 127 -1.70 12.69 -15.60
CA THR A 127 -1.51 14.16 -15.51
C THR A 127 -2.80 14.95 -15.32
N GLN A 128 -3.95 14.28 -15.33
CA GLN A 128 -5.24 14.94 -15.35
C GLN A 128 -6.24 14.25 -14.43
N PHE A 129 -7.09 15.06 -13.79
CA PHE A 129 -8.23 14.59 -13.04
C PHE A 129 -9.33 14.05 -13.98
N GLU A 130 -9.69 12.77 -13.82
CA GLU A 130 -10.81 12.14 -14.53
C GLU A 130 -12.04 12.03 -13.61
N SER A 131 -11.88 11.36 -12.47
CA SER A 131 -12.91 11.26 -11.44
C SER A 131 -12.28 11.01 -10.07
N ASN A 132 -13.03 11.26 -9.00
CA ASN A 132 -12.56 10.96 -7.65
C ASN A 132 -12.39 9.46 -7.41
N LEU A 133 -13.27 8.65 -7.99
CA LEU A 133 -13.19 7.18 -7.95
C LEU A 133 -11.83 6.70 -8.48
N VAL A 134 -11.49 7.12 -9.70
CA VAL A 134 -10.23 6.77 -10.34
C VAL A 134 -9.04 7.33 -9.56
N SER A 135 -9.13 8.57 -9.09
CA SER A 135 -8.00 9.25 -8.42
C SER A 135 -7.65 8.62 -7.07
N VAL A 136 -8.64 8.23 -6.25
CA VAL A 136 -8.39 7.55 -4.97
C VAL A 136 -7.76 6.17 -5.20
N LEU A 137 -8.30 5.39 -6.14
CA LEU A 137 -7.76 4.07 -6.47
C LEU A 137 -6.33 4.18 -7.01
N ALA A 138 -6.09 5.09 -7.95
CA ALA A 138 -4.78 5.35 -8.52
C ALA A 138 -3.78 5.80 -7.44
N PHE A 139 -4.18 6.70 -6.54
CA PHE A 139 -3.33 7.13 -5.43
C PHE A 139 -2.86 5.94 -4.59
N HIS A 140 -3.78 5.07 -4.17
CA HIS A 140 -3.42 3.90 -3.37
C HIS A 140 -2.58 2.88 -4.14
N VAL A 141 -2.85 2.68 -5.43
CA VAL A 141 -1.98 1.85 -6.28
C VAL A 141 -0.55 2.39 -6.30
N TYR A 142 -0.35 3.70 -6.54
CA TYR A 142 1.00 4.26 -6.55
C TYR A 142 1.66 4.25 -5.17
N MET A 143 0.89 4.34 -4.07
CA MET A 143 1.43 4.15 -2.72
C MET A 143 1.91 2.71 -2.50
N VAL A 144 1.14 1.71 -2.95
CA VAL A 144 1.53 0.29 -2.89
C VAL A 144 2.81 0.06 -3.69
N LEU A 145 2.88 0.55 -4.94
CA LEU A 145 4.08 0.45 -5.79
C LEU A 145 5.30 1.13 -5.15
N ALA A 146 5.10 2.30 -4.54
CA ALA A 146 6.16 3.07 -3.91
C ALA A 146 6.76 2.37 -2.69
N LEU A 147 5.89 1.88 -1.79
CA LEU A 147 6.32 1.19 -0.57
C LEU A 147 6.95 -0.16 -0.89
N ASP A 148 6.42 -0.89 -1.87
CA ASP A 148 7.02 -2.13 -2.36
C ASP A 148 8.44 -1.89 -2.88
N ALA A 149 8.62 -0.92 -3.77
CA ALA A 149 9.93 -0.61 -4.33
C ALA A 149 10.95 -0.13 -3.28
N ASP A 150 10.51 0.67 -2.30
CA ASP A 150 11.35 1.08 -1.17
C ASP A 150 11.78 -0.09 -0.28
N SER A 151 10.97 -1.15 -0.20
CA SER A 151 11.31 -2.33 0.59
C SER A 151 12.40 -3.19 -0.07
N PHE A 152 12.62 -3.06 -1.38
CA PHE A 152 13.65 -3.79 -2.12
C PHE A 152 14.91 -2.98 -2.40
N SER A 153 14.79 -1.66 -2.51
CA SER A 153 15.91 -0.76 -2.79
C SER A 153 15.72 0.54 -2.02
N GLU A 154 16.80 1.06 -1.43
CA GLU A 154 16.75 2.36 -0.78
C GLU A 154 16.28 3.44 -1.77
N LYS A 155 15.17 4.10 -1.42
CA LYS A 155 14.46 5.10 -2.24
C LYS A 155 13.97 4.61 -3.61
N GLY A 156 13.77 3.31 -3.79
CA GLY A 156 13.26 2.72 -5.03
C GLY A 156 11.88 3.25 -5.47
N GLY A 157 11.08 3.74 -4.52
CA GLY A 157 9.73 4.27 -4.73
C GLY A 157 9.64 5.71 -5.21
N ASP A 158 10.75 6.43 -5.40
CA ASP A 158 10.76 7.88 -5.72
C ASP A 158 9.83 8.28 -6.88
N ALA A 159 9.86 7.52 -7.98
CA ALA A 159 9.03 7.81 -9.14
C ALA A 159 7.53 7.63 -8.84
N TYR A 160 7.18 6.62 -8.04
CA TYR A 160 5.80 6.31 -7.69
C TYR A 160 5.23 7.30 -6.66
N TYR A 161 6.02 7.72 -5.67
CA TYR A 161 5.61 8.79 -4.77
C TYR A 161 5.39 10.11 -5.50
N LYS A 162 6.26 10.47 -6.46
CA LYS A 162 6.05 11.66 -7.29
C LYS A 162 4.74 11.57 -8.08
N GLN A 163 4.42 10.41 -8.63
CA GLN A 163 3.16 10.20 -9.32
C GLN A 163 1.95 10.30 -8.36
N ALA A 164 2.03 9.73 -7.16
CA ALA A 164 1.01 9.89 -6.12
C ALA A 164 0.83 11.37 -5.71
N GLN A 165 1.93 12.14 -5.63
CA GLN A 165 1.88 13.57 -5.36
C GLN A 165 1.22 14.35 -6.50
N THR A 166 1.49 14.00 -7.76
CA THR A 166 0.77 14.57 -8.92
C THR A 166 -0.73 14.31 -8.82
N ILE A 167 -1.14 13.10 -8.44
CA ILE A 167 -2.55 12.74 -8.24
C ILE A 167 -3.20 13.62 -7.17
N VAL A 168 -2.53 13.79 -6.02
CA VAL A 168 -3.01 14.70 -4.97
C VAL A 168 -3.13 16.14 -5.50
N ASN A 169 -2.14 16.63 -6.25
CA ASN A 169 -2.12 18.01 -6.75
C ASN A 169 -3.28 18.32 -7.69
N TYR A 170 -3.58 17.47 -8.67
CA TYR A 170 -4.72 17.73 -9.56
C TYR A 170 -6.07 17.48 -8.86
N SER A 171 -6.12 16.58 -7.87
CA SER A 171 -7.38 16.19 -7.20
C SER A 171 -7.88 17.25 -6.21
N GLN A 172 -7.00 18.18 -5.80
CA GLN A 172 -7.35 19.33 -4.95
C GLN A 172 -8.39 20.27 -5.59
N GLN A 173 -8.54 20.26 -6.93
CA GLN A 173 -9.51 21.09 -7.64
C GLN A 173 -10.96 20.64 -7.40
N GLY A 174 -11.16 19.39 -6.98
CA GLY A 174 -12.48 18.85 -6.65
C GLY A 174 -12.96 19.26 -5.26
N ASN A 175 -14.27 19.06 -5.02
CA ASN A 175 -14.90 19.24 -3.71
C ASN A 175 -14.93 17.94 -2.88
N PHE A 176 -13.95 17.06 -3.08
CA PHE A 176 -13.81 15.81 -2.33
C PHE A 176 -12.78 15.96 -1.22
N LYS A 177 -13.09 15.43 -0.04
CA LYS A 177 -12.20 15.42 1.12
C LYS A 177 -11.06 14.43 0.94
N GLY A 178 -9.96 14.68 1.63
CA GLY A 178 -8.76 13.84 1.72
C GLY A 178 -7.62 14.29 0.80
N TRP A 179 -7.84 15.34 -0.01
CA TRP A 179 -6.87 15.85 -0.98
C TRP A 179 -6.20 17.15 -0.56
N LYS A 180 -6.72 17.84 0.45
CA LYS A 180 -6.22 19.13 0.93
C LYS A 180 -5.61 19.00 2.32
N LEU A 181 -4.73 19.95 2.68
CA LEU A 181 -4.15 20.05 4.02
C LEU A 181 -5.23 20.21 5.11
N GLU A 182 -6.30 20.96 4.81
CA GLU A 182 -7.40 21.25 5.72
C GLU A 182 -8.31 20.03 6.01
N ASP A 183 -8.23 18.96 5.21
CA ASP A 183 -9.01 17.74 5.40
C ASP A 183 -8.51 16.88 6.57
N GLY A 184 -7.38 17.26 7.17
CA GLY A 184 -6.87 16.68 8.41
C GLY A 184 -5.56 15.91 8.24
N LEU A 185 -5.01 15.50 9.38
CA LEU A 185 -3.67 14.90 9.50
C LEU A 185 -3.62 13.42 9.09
N GLN A 186 -4.78 12.79 8.84
CA GLN A 186 -4.94 11.39 8.44
C GLN A 186 -5.61 11.31 7.06
N SER A 187 -5.07 12.06 6.11
CA SER A 187 -5.57 12.18 4.74
C SER A 187 -4.55 11.66 3.73
N ARG A 188 -4.98 11.44 2.48
CA ARG A 188 -4.09 11.08 1.37
C ARG A 188 -3.03 12.16 1.13
N PHE A 189 -3.44 13.44 1.24
CA PHE A 189 -2.53 14.58 1.24
C PHE A 189 -1.46 14.47 2.32
N ALA A 190 -1.87 14.31 3.59
CA ALA A 190 -0.93 14.23 4.71
C ALA A 190 0.00 13.02 4.60
N LEU A 191 -0.48 11.89 4.07
CA LEU A 191 0.34 10.71 3.86
C LEU A 191 1.49 11.00 2.89
N ILE A 192 1.19 11.48 1.68
CA ILE A 192 2.21 11.69 0.66
C ILE A 192 3.17 12.84 1.02
N ASP A 193 2.65 13.91 1.62
CA ASP A 193 3.44 15.04 2.08
C ASP A 193 4.46 14.60 3.15
N ASN A 194 4.01 13.79 4.12
CA ASN A 194 4.89 13.26 5.15
C ASN A 194 5.95 12.32 4.56
N VAL A 195 5.61 11.40 3.65
CA VAL A 195 6.59 10.46 3.07
C VAL A 195 7.71 11.20 2.32
N LEU A 196 7.37 12.27 1.60
CA LEU A 196 8.33 13.05 0.82
C LEU A 196 9.10 14.08 1.66
N SER A 197 8.60 14.42 2.85
CA SER A 197 9.21 15.44 3.71
C SER A 197 10.51 14.94 4.34
N PRO A 198 11.61 15.73 4.30
CA PRO A 198 12.86 15.42 5.00
C PRO A 198 12.69 15.25 6.51
N THR A 199 11.59 15.75 7.07
CA THR A 199 11.21 15.58 8.48
C THR A 199 11.03 14.11 8.86
N PHE A 200 10.65 13.25 7.91
CA PHE A 200 10.37 11.83 8.13
C PHE A 200 11.28 10.91 7.31
N LYS A 201 12.48 11.38 6.93
CA LYS A 201 13.42 10.63 6.07
C LYS A 201 13.70 9.19 6.54
N GLU A 202 13.70 8.97 7.85
CA GLU A 202 13.95 7.67 8.50
C GLU A 202 12.87 6.66 8.13
N TYR A 203 11.64 7.08 7.84
CA TYR A 203 10.56 6.17 7.45
C TYR A 203 10.97 5.26 6.30
N ARG A 204 11.51 5.85 5.22
CA ARG A 204 11.89 5.10 4.02
C ARG A 204 13.15 4.25 4.25
N SER A 205 14.09 4.75 5.05
CA SER A 205 15.26 3.97 5.47
C SER A 205 14.86 2.76 6.33
N VAL A 206 13.87 2.90 7.22
CA VAL A 206 13.33 1.77 7.99
C VAL A 206 12.60 0.80 7.08
N MET A 207 11.79 1.27 6.13
CA MET A 207 11.14 0.39 5.15
C MET A 207 12.15 -0.47 4.39
N TYR A 208 13.28 0.10 3.96
CA TYR A 208 14.33 -0.67 3.31
C TYR A 208 15.03 -1.65 4.27
N ASN A 209 15.59 -1.16 5.38
CA ASN A 209 16.42 -1.99 6.27
C ASN A 209 15.62 -3.10 6.94
N TYR A 210 14.39 -2.81 7.39
CA TYR A 210 13.52 -3.78 8.04
C TYR A 210 13.22 -4.98 7.11
N HIS A 211 12.92 -4.73 5.84
CA HIS A 211 12.56 -5.80 4.91
C HIS A 211 13.79 -6.45 4.26
N ARG A 212 14.70 -5.65 3.69
CA ARG A 212 15.81 -6.18 2.88
C ARG A 212 16.99 -6.68 3.70
N ASN A 213 17.34 -6.00 4.79
CA ASN A 213 18.47 -6.37 5.63
C ASN A 213 18.02 -7.14 6.89
N GLY A 214 16.74 -7.03 7.25
CA GLY A 214 16.10 -7.77 8.32
C GLY A 214 15.46 -9.05 7.83
N LEU A 215 14.21 -8.96 7.37
CA LEU A 215 13.38 -10.13 7.00
C LEU A 215 14.03 -11.03 5.94
N ASP A 216 14.54 -10.46 4.86
CA ASP A 216 15.12 -11.23 3.75
C ASP A 216 16.42 -11.97 4.13
N VAL A 217 17.06 -11.60 5.25
CA VAL A 217 18.26 -12.28 5.78
C VAL A 217 17.89 -13.40 6.75
N MET A 218 16.66 -13.40 7.28
CA MET A 218 16.24 -14.37 8.30
C MET A 218 16.15 -15.81 7.80
N SER A 219 16.04 -16.04 6.48
CA SER A 219 16.10 -17.39 5.89
C SER A 219 17.45 -18.06 6.15
N ASP A 220 18.52 -17.26 6.14
CA ASP A 220 19.89 -17.73 6.26
C ASP A 220 20.38 -17.59 7.70
N ASN A 221 20.11 -16.44 8.33
CA ASN A 221 20.52 -16.13 9.70
C ASN A 221 19.45 -15.33 10.45
N THR A 222 18.61 -16.04 11.19
CA THR A 222 17.52 -15.44 11.98
C THR A 222 18.01 -14.45 13.03
N LYS A 223 19.18 -14.67 13.67
CA LYS A 223 19.69 -13.78 14.70
C LYS A 223 20.11 -12.43 14.11
N GLU A 224 20.85 -12.47 13.01
CA GLU A 224 21.30 -11.26 12.31
C GLU A 224 20.12 -10.45 11.79
N GLY A 225 19.15 -11.09 11.13
CA GLY A 225 17.95 -10.39 10.67
C GLY A 225 17.17 -9.74 11.83
N LYS A 226 17.06 -10.42 12.97
CA LYS A 226 16.36 -9.90 14.16
C LYS A 226 17.08 -8.71 14.79
N ASP A 227 18.40 -8.77 14.90
CA ASP A 227 19.24 -7.64 15.35
C ASP A 227 19.08 -6.43 14.42
N GLU A 228 19.03 -6.66 13.10
CA GLU A 228 18.89 -5.58 12.11
C GLU A 228 17.48 -4.95 12.12
N ILE A 229 16.43 -5.75 12.31
CA ILE A 229 15.08 -5.22 12.56
C ILE A 229 15.07 -4.35 13.81
N GLY A 230 15.67 -4.82 14.91
CA GLY A 230 15.77 -4.05 16.16
C GLY A 230 16.44 -2.68 15.95
N LYS A 231 17.58 -2.64 15.25
CA LYS A 231 18.29 -1.39 14.91
C LYS A 231 17.47 -0.49 13.98
N SER A 232 16.82 -1.07 12.99
CA SER A 232 15.96 -0.32 12.06
C SER A 232 14.85 0.38 12.81
N LEU A 233 14.14 -0.34 13.69
CA LEU A 233 13.05 0.23 14.47
C LEU A 233 13.51 1.36 15.42
N GLN A 234 14.75 1.33 15.92
CA GLN A 234 15.29 2.41 16.74
C GLN A 234 15.33 3.77 16.02
N GLN A 235 15.44 3.79 14.69
CA GLN A 235 15.41 5.05 13.92
C GLN A 235 14.08 5.80 14.07
N PHE A 236 12.98 5.09 14.37
CA PHE A 236 11.70 5.74 14.66
C PHE A 236 11.72 6.56 15.94
N GLN A 237 12.64 6.32 16.88
CA GLN A 237 12.77 7.16 18.06
C GLN A 237 13.17 8.60 17.67
N THR A 238 14.10 8.75 16.71
CA THR A 238 14.53 10.06 16.16
C THR A 238 13.42 10.74 15.35
N MET A 239 12.60 9.95 14.65
CA MET A 239 11.44 10.49 13.94
C MET A 239 10.35 10.94 14.91
N ASN A 240 10.02 10.12 15.91
CA ASN A 240 9.00 10.38 16.92
C ASN A 240 9.40 11.54 17.85
N SER A 241 10.68 11.76 18.13
CA SER A 241 11.13 12.92 18.93
C SER A 241 10.90 14.25 18.20
N ARG A 242 10.99 14.27 16.87
CA ARG A 242 10.69 15.46 16.05
C ARG A 242 9.19 15.66 15.85
N ARG A 243 8.46 14.60 15.53
CA ARG A 243 7.01 14.62 15.28
C ARG A 243 6.34 13.41 15.91
N PRO A 244 5.94 13.52 17.20
CA PRO A 244 5.23 12.46 17.89
C PRO A 244 3.91 12.11 17.21
N ASN A 245 3.50 10.84 17.28
CA ASN A 245 2.20 10.37 16.74
C ASN A 245 1.98 10.73 15.26
N SER A 246 3.06 10.79 14.48
CA SER A 246 2.97 11.07 13.05
C SER A 246 2.16 9.99 12.33
N PHE A 247 1.49 10.40 11.25
CA PHE A 247 0.64 9.47 10.51
C PHE A 247 1.43 8.29 9.93
N LEU A 248 2.68 8.51 9.52
CA LEU A 248 3.56 7.46 9.01
C LEU A 248 3.90 6.38 10.05
N LEU A 249 4.14 6.77 11.30
CA LEU A 249 4.35 5.81 12.38
C LEU A 249 3.11 4.95 12.54
N ARG A 250 1.94 5.58 12.56
CA ARG A 250 0.66 4.87 12.70
C ARG A 250 0.47 3.88 11.56
N THR A 251 0.62 4.29 10.30
CA THR A 251 0.46 3.39 9.15
C THR A 251 1.46 2.24 9.15
N PHE A 252 2.70 2.47 9.63
CA PHE A 252 3.69 1.41 9.76
C PHE A 252 3.28 0.39 10.82
N PHE A 253 2.97 0.84 12.04
CA PHE A 253 2.64 -0.06 13.14
C PHE A 253 1.28 -0.75 12.96
N ASP A 254 0.31 -0.10 12.32
CA ASP A 254 -0.97 -0.73 11.93
C ASP A 254 -0.76 -1.90 10.94
N ALA A 255 0.34 -1.91 10.17
CA ALA A 255 0.72 -3.03 9.30
C ALA A 255 1.64 -4.04 10.00
N LYS A 256 2.54 -3.57 10.86
CA LYS A 256 3.70 -4.37 11.36
C LYS A 256 3.60 -4.87 12.79
N ALA A 257 2.66 -4.38 13.60
CA ALA A 257 2.69 -4.66 15.03
C ALA A 257 2.57 -6.16 15.37
N ASP A 258 1.74 -6.92 14.66
CA ASP A 258 1.63 -8.38 14.83
C ASP A 258 2.92 -9.10 14.44
N GLU A 259 3.53 -8.70 13.33
CA GLU A 259 4.78 -9.29 12.84
C GLU A 259 5.95 -9.01 13.81
N ILE A 260 6.07 -7.77 14.30
CA ILE A 260 7.08 -7.40 15.29
C ILE A 260 6.91 -8.22 16.57
N GLU A 261 5.68 -8.34 17.06
CA GLU A 261 5.41 -9.20 18.23
C GLU A 261 5.88 -10.63 17.99
N GLN A 262 5.52 -11.24 16.85
CA GLN A 262 5.91 -12.61 16.51
C GLN A 262 7.43 -12.79 16.42
N ILE A 263 8.13 -11.87 15.74
CA ILE A 263 9.58 -11.90 15.57
C ILE A 263 10.33 -11.84 16.91
N PHE A 264 9.85 -11.03 17.86
CA PHE A 264 10.48 -10.84 19.17
C PHE A 264 9.87 -11.71 20.30
N THR A 265 8.94 -12.60 19.96
CA THR A 265 8.40 -13.60 20.91
C THR A 265 9.02 -14.98 20.71
N ASP A 266 9.67 -15.21 19.57
CA ASP A 266 10.31 -16.49 19.24
C ASP A 266 11.75 -16.29 18.68
N GLY A 267 12.46 -17.40 18.48
CA GLY A 267 13.77 -17.43 17.85
C GLY A 267 14.92 -17.06 18.80
N PRO A 268 16.10 -16.73 18.24
CA PRO A 268 17.29 -16.45 19.02
C PRO A 268 17.14 -15.18 19.87
N ASN A 269 17.77 -15.21 21.04
CA ASN A 269 17.81 -14.06 21.96
C ASN A 269 18.62 -12.90 21.37
N VAL A 270 18.04 -11.71 21.39
CA VAL A 270 18.67 -10.44 21.02
C VAL A 270 18.46 -9.39 22.13
N ASN A 271 19.04 -8.20 22.00
CA ASN A 271 18.83 -7.13 22.97
C ASN A 271 17.43 -6.51 22.82
N ILE A 272 16.42 -7.16 23.42
CA ILE A 272 15.02 -6.74 23.38
C ILE A 272 14.67 -5.57 24.30
N ALA A 273 15.48 -5.29 25.32
CA ALA A 273 15.16 -4.26 26.31
C ALA A 273 15.02 -2.89 25.63
N ASN A 274 15.99 -2.55 24.77
CA ASN A 274 15.99 -1.30 24.02
C ASN A 274 14.84 -1.25 22.99
N VAL A 275 14.53 -2.36 22.34
CA VAL A 275 13.44 -2.45 21.36
C VAL A 275 12.10 -2.24 22.05
N LYS A 276 11.86 -2.92 23.17
CA LYS A 276 10.62 -2.83 23.95
C LYS A 276 10.39 -1.41 24.49
N GLU A 277 11.42 -0.77 25.04
CA GLU A 277 11.34 0.62 25.51
C GLU A 277 10.97 1.57 24.36
N MET A 278 11.64 1.44 23.21
CA MET A 278 11.35 2.25 22.03
C MET A 278 9.93 2.02 21.53
N LEU A 279 9.48 0.77 21.40
CA LEU A 279 8.13 0.42 20.94
C LEU A 279 7.04 1.01 21.86
N GLN A 280 7.25 0.95 23.19
CA GLN A 280 6.34 1.55 24.16
C GLN A 280 6.25 3.08 24.02
N LYS A 281 7.37 3.74 23.69
CA LYS A 281 7.44 5.19 23.52
C LYS A 281 6.86 5.67 22.18
N VAL A 282 7.09 4.91 21.11
CA VAL A 282 6.74 5.30 19.73
C VAL A 282 5.34 4.84 19.35
N ALA A 283 4.93 3.64 19.79
CA ALA A 283 3.66 3.02 19.43
C ALA A 283 2.90 2.50 20.66
N PRO A 284 2.54 3.36 21.63
CA PRO A 284 1.90 2.95 22.88
C PRO A 284 0.55 2.24 22.68
N MET A 285 -0.13 2.47 21.55
CA MET A 285 -1.42 1.86 21.20
C MET A 285 -1.33 0.33 21.04
N HIS A 286 -0.14 -0.22 20.78
CA HIS A 286 0.11 -1.66 20.69
C HIS A 286 0.86 -2.20 21.93
N SER A 287 0.82 -1.48 23.06
CA SER A 287 1.53 -1.85 24.29
C SER A 287 1.24 -3.26 24.79
N SER A 288 0.01 -3.77 24.62
CA SER A 288 -0.32 -5.16 24.94
C SER A 288 0.51 -6.16 24.16
N LYS A 289 0.75 -5.92 22.87
CA LYS A 289 1.62 -6.75 22.02
C LYS A 289 3.08 -6.65 22.46
N TRP A 290 3.55 -5.45 22.78
CA TRP A 290 4.93 -5.23 23.24
C TRP A 290 5.23 -5.91 24.58
N GLN A 291 4.22 -6.12 25.42
CA GLN A 291 4.38 -6.85 26.68
C GLN A 291 4.69 -8.33 26.46
N ASN A 292 4.20 -8.93 25.36
CA ASN A 292 4.39 -10.34 25.03
C ASN A 292 5.79 -10.68 24.53
N ILE A 293 6.57 -9.68 24.10
CA ILE A 293 7.97 -9.81 23.68
C ILE A 293 8.84 -10.39 24.81
N LYS A 294 9.57 -11.46 24.49
CA LYS A 294 10.36 -12.26 25.45
C LYS A 294 11.79 -12.59 25.02
N TYR A 295 12.09 -12.59 23.72
CA TYR A 295 13.36 -13.10 23.16
C TYR A 295 13.96 -12.13 22.13
#